data_AF-A0A7Y6AUG9-F1
#
_entry.id   AF-A0A7Y6AUG9-F1
#
_cell.length_a   1.000
_cell.length_b   1.000
_cell.length_c   1.000
_cell.angle_alpha   90.00
_cell.angle_beta   90.00
_cell.angle_gamma   90.00
#
_symmetry.space_group_name_H-M   'P 1'
#
loop_
_entity.id
_entity.type
_entity.pdbx_description
1 polymer ?
#
loop_
_entity_poly.entity_id
_entity_poly.type
_entity_poly.pdbx_seq_one_letter_code
_entity_poly.pdbx_strand_id
1 'polypeptide(L)'
;MKKYKIDNRTLQLLHAQVNLTETFNHVLRTAPKRECLAFRLKAERGTTQSTFVIELGSERHTLTLQNDKKMHLKLADFIEEVANGPFDASNSSDLMHRPHADRQYGCFEVQDKQRVFELVYTGGVLSLDMGFELPLHVALHRTHTRSGVTAILSIGNKSPHTRCFTVCGSNAEIYGKVCESINHLAAVATPAAHAA
;
A
#
# COMPACT_ATOMS: atom_id res chain seq x y z
N MET A 1 14.56 12.57 -7.36
CA MET A 1 13.60 13.14 -8.33
C MET A 1 12.18 12.80 -7.91
N LYS A 2 11.17 13.58 -8.29
CA LYS A 2 9.76 13.28 -7.97
C LYS A 2 9.20 12.42 -9.08
N LYS A 3 8.66 11.26 -8.72
CA LYS A 3 8.04 10.32 -9.66
C LYS A 3 6.52 10.42 -9.60
N TYR A 4 5.90 10.29 -10.76
CA TYR A 4 4.48 10.04 -10.87
C TYR A 4 4.17 8.66 -10.31
N LYS A 5 3.17 8.59 -9.42
CA LYS A 5 2.67 7.33 -8.87
C LYS A 5 1.18 7.20 -9.15
N ILE A 6 0.73 5.96 -9.33
CA ILE A 6 -0.68 5.61 -9.29
C ILE A 6 -1.16 5.65 -7.85
N ASP A 7 -2.26 6.35 -7.60
CA ASP A 7 -2.91 6.34 -6.30
C ASP A 7 -3.80 5.09 -6.14
N ASN A 8 -4.11 4.73 -4.88
CA ASN A 8 -4.92 3.53 -4.59
C ASN A 8 -6.30 3.55 -5.25
N ARG A 9 -6.87 4.74 -5.50
CA ARG A 9 -8.17 4.87 -6.16
C ARG A 9 -8.05 4.52 -7.64
N THR A 10 -7.07 5.07 -8.34
CA THR A 10 -6.78 4.70 -9.72
C THR A 10 -6.43 3.22 -9.83
N LEU A 11 -5.65 2.66 -8.89
CA LEU A 11 -5.35 1.22 -8.87
C LEU A 11 -6.62 0.36 -8.74
N GLN A 12 -7.56 0.75 -7.90
CA GLN A 12 -8.87 0.09 -7.76
C GLN A 12 -9.71 0.22 -9.03
N LEU A 13 -9.68 1.38 -9.70
CA LEU A 13 -10.35 1.57 -10.98
C LEU A 13 -9.74 0.67 -12.05
N LEU A 14 -8.41 0.56 -12.11
CA LEU A 14 -7.72 -0.33 -13.04
C LEU A 14 -8.18 -1.78 -12.86
N HIS A 15 -8.31 -2.26 -11.62
CA HIS A 15 -8.83 -3.62 -11.34
C HIS A 15 -10.19 -3.90 -12.00
N ALA A 16 -11.08 -2.92 -12.02
CA ALA A 16 -12.37 -3.06 -12.73
C ALA A 16 -12.19 -2.92 -14.25
N GLN A 17 -11.42 -1.92 -14.69
CA GLN A 17 -11.27 -1.53 -16.09
C GLN A 17 -10.54 -2.56 -16.94
N VAL A 18 -9.63 -3.35 -16.36
CA VAL A 18 -8.97 -4.44 -17.10
C VAL A 18 -9.92 -5.56 -17.56
N ASN A 19 -11.16 -5.56 -17.06
CA ASN A 19 -12.22 -6.49 -17.48
C ASN A 19 -13.22 -5.86 -18.47
N LEU A 20 -12.96 -4.62 -18.92
CA LEU A 20 -13.83 -3.87 -19.83
C LEU A 20 -13.12 -3.59 -21.15
N THR A 21 -13.91 -3.34 -22.20
CA THR A 21 -13.43 -2.83 -23.48
C THR A 21 -13.94 -1.42 -23.68
N GLU A 22 -13.13 -0.43 -23.27
CA GLU A 22 -13.50 0.99 -23.37
C GLU A 22 -12.27 1.89 -23.23
N THR A 23 -12.49 3.20 -23.29
CA THR A 23 -11.48 4.23 -23.10
C THR A 23 -11.72 4.98 -21.80
N PHE A 24 -10.70 5.07 -20.94
CA PHE A 24 -10.74 5.70 -19.63
C PHE A 24 -9.74 6.85 -19.56
N ASN A 25 -10.08 7.92 -18.85
CA ASN A 25 -9.16 9.04 -18.63
C ASN A 25 -8.74 9.05 -17.16
N HIS A 26 -7.45 9.21 -16.92
CA HIS A 26 -6.83 9.14 -15.60
C HIS A 26 -5.81 10.26 -15.41
N VAL A 27 -5.40 10.48 -14.16
CA VAL A 27 -4.40 11.47 -13.80
C VAL A 27 -3.42 10.86 -12.80
N LEU A 28 -2.14 10.83 -13.15
CA LEU A 28 -1.05 10.50 -12.24
C LEU A 28 -0.65 11.73 -11.44
N ARG A 29 -0.16 11.51 -10.21
CA ARG A 29 0.27 12.61 -9.34
C ARG A 29 1.65 12.37 -8.77
N THR A 30 2.43 13.45 -8.62
CA THR A 30 3.68 13.42 -7.85
C THR A 30 3.43 13.76 -6.39
N ALA A 31 4.11 13.07 -5.47
CA ALA A 31 4.19 13.50 -4.07
C ALA A 31 5.51 14.24 -3.82
N PRO A 32 5.56 15.31 -2.98
CA PRO A 32 4.44 16.03 -2.36
C PRO A 32 3.86 17.18 -3.19
N LYS A 33 4.46 17.52 -4.35
CA LYS A 33 4.13 18.74 -5.14
C LYS A 33 2.78 18.68 -5.87
N ARG A 34 2.15 17.51 -5.97
CA ARG A 34 0.87 17.26 -6.65
C ARG A 34 0.83 17.71 -8.11
N GLU A 35 1.99 17.66 -8.79
CA GLU A 35 2.01 17.81 -10.24
C GLU A 35 1.18 16.69 -10.85
N CYS A 36 0.31 17.03 -11.80
CA CYS A 36 -0.68 16.15 -12.37
C CYS A 36 -0.33 15.86 -13.83
N LEU A 37 -0.29 14.58 -14.18
CA LEU A 37 -0.08 14.12 -15.56
C LEU A 37 -1.28 13.31 -16.00
N ALA A 38 -2.05 13.85 -16.94
CA ALA A 38 -3.21 13.18 -17.49
C ALA A 38 -2.78 12.13 -18.53
N PHE A 39 -3.44 10.97 -18.50
CA PHE A 39 -3.27 9.93 -19.52
C PHE A 39 -4.62 9.33 -19.88
N ARG A 40 -4.69 8.74 -21.07
CA ARG A 40 -5.85 7.99 -21.54
C ARG A 40 -5.48 6.54 -21.70
N LEU A 41 -6.30 5.65 -21.13
CA LEU A 41 -6.15 4.21 -21.19
C LEU A 41 -7.25 3.64 -22.09
N LYS A 42 -6.88 3.03 -23.20
CA LYS A 42 -7.80 2.19 -23.99
C LYS A 42 -7.57 0.74 -23.58
N ALA A 43 -8.61 0.09 -23.07
CA ALA A 43 -8.59 -1.32 -22.74
C ALA A 43 -9.36 -2.09 -23.79
N GLU A 44 -8.80 -3.19 -24.27
CA GLU A 44 -9.43 -4.12 -25.18
C GLU A 44 -9.32 -5.53 -24.60
N ARG A 45 -10.44 -6.05 -24.10
CA ARG A 45 -10.51 -7.37 -23.47
C ARG A 45 -10.62 -8.47 -24.53
N GLY A 46 -9.60 -9.30 -24.64
CA GLY A 46 -9.65 -10.55 -25.40
C GLY A 46 -9.97 -11.76 -24.53
N THR A 47 -10.10 -12.92 -25.18
CA THR A 47 -10.43 -14.20 -24.51
C THR A 47 -9.30 -14.73 -23.63
N THR A 48 -8.07 -14.70 -24.13
CA THR A 48 -6.86 -15.19 -23.41
C THR A 48 -5.98 -14.06 -22.92
N GLN A 49 -5.86 -13.00 -23.71
CA GLN A 49 -5.04 -11.83 -23.43
C GLN A 49 -5.83 -10.54 -23.65
N SER A 50 -5.45 -9.49 -22.95
CA SER A 50 -5.99 -8.15 -23.11
C SER A 50 -4.92 -7.20 -23.63
N THR A 51 -5.32 -6.27 -24.48
CA THR A 51 -4.44 -5.23 -25.01
C THR A 51 -4.81 -3.88 -24.40
N PHE A 52 -3.80 -3.16 -23.96
CA PHE A 52 -3.91 -1.85 -23.34
C PHE A 52 -3.11 -0.85 -24.13
N VAL A 53 -3.69 0.30 -24.42
CA VAL A 53 -3.01 1.42 -25.07
C VAL A 53 -3.05 2.62 -24.13
N ILE A 54 -1.88 3.16 -23.81
CA ILE A 54 -1.72 4.35 -22.98
C ILE A 54 -1.30 5.52 -23.87
N GLU A 55 -2.11 6.57 -23.85
CA GLU A 55 -1.85 7.82 -24.55
C GLU A 55 -1.47 8.90 -23.52
N LEU A 56 -0.23 9.40 -23.62
CA LEU A 56 0.37 10.41 -22.77
C LEU A 56 0.84 11.58 -23.65
N GLY A 57 0.01 12.61 -23.79
CA GLY A 57 0.28 13.70 -24.72
C GLY A 57 0.33 13.20 -26.17
N SER A 58 1.49 13.33 -26.82
CA SER A 58 1.74 12.82 -28.18
C SER A 58 2.26 11.38 -28.22
N GLU A 59 2.57 10.79 -27.08
CA GLU A 59 3.12 9.44 -27.00
C GLU A 59 2.01 8.40 -26.87
N ARG A 60 2.22 7.26 -27.53
CA ARG A 60 1.30 6.13 -27.51
C ARG A 60 2.09 4.85 -27.25
N HIS A 61 1.74 4.17 -26.17
CA HIS A 61 2.40 2.96 -25.71
C HIS A 61 1.39 1.82 -25.64
N THR A 62 1.78 0.63 -26.11
CA THR A 62 0.88 -0.55 -26.16
C THR A 62 1.46 -1.67 -25.33
N LEU A 63 0.62 -2.30 -24.50
CA LEU A 63 0.97 -3.46 -23.68
C LEU A 63 -0.08 -4.55 -23.88
N THR A 64 0.37 -5.78 -24.10
CA THR A 64 -0.50 -6.96 -24.13
C THR A 64 -0.16 -7.84 -22.94
N LEU A 65 -1.16 -8.17 -22.12
CA LEU A 65 -1.02 -9.01 -20.93
C LEU A 65 -1.95 -10.21 -21.01
N GLN A 66 -1.50 -11.34 -20.46
CA GLN A 66 -2.39 -12.49 -20.21
C GLN A 66 -3.45 -12.12 -19.18
N ASN A 67 -4.65 -12.66 -19.34
CA ASN A 67 -5.77 -12.43 -18.41
C ASN A 67 -5.50 -13.14 -17.07
N ASP A 68 -4.74 -12.49 -16.18
CA ASP A 68 -4.43 -12.98 -14.84
C ASP A 68 -5.04 -12.08 -13.74
N LYS A 69 -5.06 -12.58 -12.50
CA LYS A 69 -5.65 -11.88 -11.34
C LYS A 69 -4.88 -10.62 -10.92
N LYS A 70 -3.62 -10.45 -11.34
CA LYS A 70 -2.75 -9.32 -11.01
C LYS A 70 -2.48 -8.42 -12.23
N MET A 71 -3.24 -8.59 -13.30
CA MET A 71 -3.03 -7.88 -14.57
C MET A 71 -3.14 -6.36 -14.38
N HIS A 72 -4.05 -5.90 -13.52
CA HIS A 72 -4.18 -4.48 -13.18
C HIS A 72 -2.96 -3.93 -12.43
N LEU A 73 -2.27 -4.76 -11.65
CA LEU A 73 -1.04 -4.38 -10.94
C LEU A 73 0.12 -4.25 -11.94
N LYS A 74 0.27 -5.20 -12.87
CA LYS A 74 1.27 -5.15 -13.94
C LYS A 74 1.04 -3.97 -14.88
N LEU A 75 -0.22 -3.68 -15.21
CA LEU A 75 -0.60 -2.51 -15.98
C LEU A 75 -0.24 -1.21 -15.24
N ALA A 76 -0.44 -1.17 -13.92
CA ALA A 76 -0.05 -0.02 -13.11
C ALA A 76 1.47 0.21 -13.12
N ASP A 77 2.27 -0.85 -12.97
CA ASP A 77 3.73 -0.78 -13.10
C ASP A 77 4.14 -0.21 -14.47
N PHE A 78 3.54 -0.70 -15.55
CA PHE A 78 3.83 -0.20 -16.90
C PHE A 78 3.43 1.28 -17.09
N ILE A 79 2.30 1.72 -16.56
CA ILE A 79 1.89 3.14 -16.64
C ILE A 79 2.89 4.03 -15.88
N GLU A 80 3.37 3.61 -14.71
CA GLU A 80 4.38 4.35 -13.96
C GLU A 80 5.73 4.36 -14.70
N GLU A 81 6.12 3.27 -15.35
CA GLU A 81 7.33 3.21 -16.19
C GLU A 81 7.24 4.19 -17.37
N VAL A 82 6.14 4.17 -18.13
CA VAL A 82 5.93 5.08 -19.26
C VAL A 82 5.96 6.55 -18.79
N ALA A 83 5.34 6.86 -17.65
CA ALA A 83 5.26 8.23 -17.15
C ALA A 83 6.57 8.77 -16.57
N ASN A 84 7.43 7.91 -16.04
CA ASN A 84 8.68 8.30 -15.39
C ASN A 84 9.93 8.07 -16.25
N GLY A 85 9.80 7.35 -17.37
CA GLY A 85 10.91 6.92 -18.20
C GLY A 85 11.57 5.62 -17.69
N PRO A 86 12.51 5.06 -18.46
CA PRO A 86 13.18 3.80 -18.14
C PRO A 86 13.93 3.88 -16.80
N PHE A 87 13.95 2.75 -16.09
CA PHE A 87 14.67 2.60 -14.82
C PHE A 87 16.16 2.89 -15.00
N ASP A 88 16.65 3.89 -14.27
CA ASP A 88 18.07 4.22 -14.23
C ASP A 88 18.70 3.59 -12.98
N ALA A 89 19.55 2.59 -13.17
CA ALA A 89 20.25 1.87 -12.10
C ALA A 89 21.20 2.77 -11.29
N SER A 90 21.54 3.97 -11.77
CA SER A 90 22.33 4.96 -11.03
C SER A 90 21.50 5.78 -10.03
N ASN A 91 20.16 5.72 -10.12
CA ASN A 91 19.24 6.43 -9.23
C ASN A 91 18.78 5.56 -8.05
N SER A 92 19.11 5.98 -6.82
CA SER A 92 18.71 5.27 -5.59
C SER A 92 17.18 5.16 -5.40
N SER A 93 16.39 6.05 -6.01
CA SER A 93 14.93 5.98 -6.01
C SER A 93 14.35 4.89 -6.91
N ASP A 94 15.10 4.43 -7.91
CA ASP A 94 14.72 3.32 -8.80
C ASP A 94 14.95 1.98 -8.11
N LEU A 95 16.04 1.85 -7.34
CA LEU A 95 16.36 0.65 -6.55
C LEU A 95 15.31 0.32 -5.47
N MET A 96 14.54 1.31 -5.02
CA MET A 96 13.48 1.16 -4.02
C MET A 96 12.09 0.89 -4.64
N HIS A 97 11.98 0.86 -5.96
CA HIS A 97 10.70 0.60 -6.61
C HIS A 97 10.36 -0.90 -6.52
N ARG A 98 9.38 -1.22 -5.67
CA ARG A 98 8.79 -2.56 -5.62
C ARG A 98 7.60 -2.60 -6.59
N PRO A 99 7.59 -3.51 -7.58
CA PRO A 99 6.46 -3.68 -8.49
C PRO A 99 5.17 -3.88 -7.71
N HIS A 100 4.08 -3.28 -8.16
CA HIS A 100 2.75 -3.42 -7.53
C HIS A 100 2.38 -4.90 -7.39
N ALA A 101 2.67 -5.74 -8.38
CA ALA A 101 2.35 -7.17 -8.33
C ALA A 101 3.03 -7.95 -7.18
N ASP A 102 4.19 -7.46 -6.71
CA ASP A 102 5.03 -8.09 -5.70
C ASP A 102 4.87 -7.47 -4.31
N ARG A 103 4.07 -6.40 -4.19
CA ARG A 103 3.79 -5.77 -2.90
C ARG A 103 2.92 -6.69 -2.04
N GLN A 104 3.44 -7.03 -0.86
CA GLN A 104 2.70 -7.69 0.20
C GLN A 104 2.45 -6.69 1.31
N TYR A 105 1.18 -6.54 1.70
CA TYR A 105 0.74 -5.64 2.76
C TYR A 105 0.33 -6.45 3.99
N GLY A 106 0.56 -5.88 5.16
CA GLY A 106 0.14 -6.49 6.42
C GLY A 106 0.99 -7.69 6.84
N CYS A 107 2.21 -7.84 6.30
CA CYS A 107 3.15 -8.86 6.74
C CYS A 107 3.52 -8.61 8.21
N PHE A 108 2.90 -9.37 9.12
CA PHE A 108 3.18 -9.31 10.55
C PHE A 108 4.06 -10.49 10.94
N GLU A 109 5.36 -10.32 10.71
CA GLU A 109 6.34 -11.39 10.84
C GLU A 109 6.60 -11.79 12.30
N VAL A 110 7.27 -12.94 12.49
CA VAL A 110 7.62 -13.46 13.81
C VAL A 110 8.52 -12.47 14.57
N GLN A 111 9.44 -11.79 13.88
CA GLN A 111 10.30 -10.79 14.49
C GLN A 111 9.51 -9.58 15.00
N ASP A 112 8.52 -9.10 14.24
CA ASP A 112 7.67 -7.99 14.66
C ASP A 112 6.78 -8.38 15.84
N LYS A 113 6.25 -9.61 15.84
CA LYS A 113 5.50 -10.16 16.98
C LYS A 113 6.35 -10.20 18.26
N GLN A 114 7.61 -10.61 18.16
CA GLN A 114 8.54 -10.60 19.28
C GLN A 114 8.80 -9.17 19.80
N ARG A 115 9.02 -8.21 18.90
CA ARG A 115 9.19 -6.79 19.27
C ARG A 115 7.94 -6.20 19.94
N VAL A 116 6.75 -6.57 19.46
CA VAL A 116 5.48 -6.18 20.10
C VAL A 116 5.32 -6.82 21.46
N PHE A 117 5.75 -8.08 21.63
CA PHE A 117 5.75 -8.74 22.92
C PHE A 117 6.63 -7.99 23.92
N GLU A 118 7.86 -7.64 23.55
CA GLU A 118 8.76 -6.84 24.38
C GLU A 118 8.15 -5.47 24.73
N LEU A 119 7.56 -4.79 23.75
CA LEU A 119 6.88 -3.52 23.93
C LEU A 119 5.74 -3.58 24.96
N VAL A 120 5.01 -4.71 25.03
CA VAL A 120 3.96 -4.88 26.04
C VAL A 120 4.56 -4.88 27.44
N TYR A 121 5.75 -5.46 27.65
CA TYR A 121 6.40 -5.52 28.97
C TYR A 121 7.01 -4.17 29.36
N THR A 122 7.65 -3.48 28.44
CA THR A 122 8.42 -2.26 28.74
C THR A 122 7.59 -0.98 28.57
N GLY A 123 6.55 -1.03 27.74
CA GLY A 123 5.94 0.19 27.18
C GLY A 123 6.89 0.91 26.22
N GLY A 124 6.43 2.03 25.66
CA GLY A 124 7.19 2.85 24.73
C GLY A 124 6.55 2.92 23.35
N VAL A 125 7.38 3.03 22.32
CA VAL A 125 6.94 3.21 20.93
C VAL A 125 7.66 2.24 19.99
N LEU A 126 6.96 1.80 18.96
CA LEU A 126 7.45 0.87 17.96
C LEU A 126 6.91 1.26 16.58
N SER A 127 7.76 1.19 15.56
CA SER A 127 7.36 1.34 14.16
C SER A 127 7.54 0.00 13.47
N LEU A 128 6.45 -0.47 12.84
CA LEU A 128 6.39 -1.72 12.09
C LEU A 128 6.34 -1.41 10.59
N ASP A 129 7.29 -1.98 9.84
CA ASP A 129 7.25 -1.96 8.38
C ASP A 129 6.46 -3.19 7.92
N MET A 130 5.20 -2.97 7.56
CA MET A 130 4.29 -4.02 7.11
C MET A 130 4.03 -3.95 5.60
N GLY A 131 4.97 -3.37 4.84
CA GLY A 131 4.88 -3.24 3.38
C GLY A 131 4.01 -2.09 2.87
N PHE A 132 3.53 -1.22 3.77
CA PHE A 132 2.82 0.01 3.42
C PHE A 132 3.79 1.14 3.05
N GLU A 133 3.31 2.19 2.37
CA GLU A 133 4.14 3.37 2.08
C GLU A 133 4.60 4.11 3.34
N LEU A 134 3.83 3.99 4.43
CA LEU A 134 4.17 4.55 5.74
C LEU A 134 4.09 3.44 6.79
N PRO A 135 5.01 3.41 7.77
CA PRO A 135 5.02 2.39 8.80
C PRO A 135 3.78 2.49 9.69
N LEU A 136 3.41 1.35 10.29
CA LEU A 136 2.41 1.30 11.35
C LEU A 136 3.09 1.62 12.69
N HIS A 137 2.65 2.69 13.34
CA HIS A 137 3.17 3.10 14.64
C HIS A 137 2.32 2.51 15.76
N VAL A 138 2.98 1.99 16.79
CA VAL A 138 2.39 1.44 18.01
C VAL A 138 3.02 2.13 19.21
N ALA A 139 2.22 2.79 20.03
CA ALA A 139 2.63 3.41 21.28
C ALA A 139 1.88 2.77 22.44
N LEU A 140 2.60 2.26 23.44
CA LEU A 140 2.03 1.62 24.63
C LEU A 140 2.50 2.36 25.88
N HIS A 141 1.56 2.85 26.67
CA HIS A 141 1.84 3.39 28.01
C HIS A 141 1.36 2.41 29.08
N ARG A 142 2.27 1.94 29.94
CA ARG A 142 1.91 1.06 31.06
C ARG A 142 1.34 1.86 32.22
N THR A 143 0.22 1.41 32.76
CA THR A 143 -0.33 1.98 33.98
C THR A 143 0.44 1.47 35.19
N HIS A 144 0.87 2.38 36.09
CA HIS A 144 1.63 2.00 37.29
C HIS A 144 0.76 1.49 38.44
N THR A 145 -0.52 1.90 38.50
CA THR A 145 -1.43 1.58 39.61
C THR A 145 -2.18 0.26 39.43
N ARG A 146 -2.24 -0.26 38.19
CA ARG A 146 -2.91 -1.52 37.83
C ARG A 146 -2.17 -2.19 36.68
N SER A 147 -2.21 -3.51 36.56
CA SER A 147 -1.66 -4.21 35.40
C SER A 147 -2.51 -3.91 34.17
N GLY A 148 -2.03 -3.00 33.33
CA GLY A 148 -2.72 -2.55 32.14
C GLY A 148 -1.87 -1.65 31.26
N VAL A 149 -2.34 -1.45 30.04
CA VAL A 149 -1.71 -0.62 29.02
C VAL A 149 -2.76 0.23 28.32
N THR A 150 -2.43 1.49 28.10
CA THR A 150 -3.10 2.34 27.11
C THR A 150 -2.30 2.29 25.82
N ALA A 151 -2.95 1.84 24.74
CA ALA A 151 -2.35 1.65 23.43
C ALA A 151 -2.89 2.68 22.43
N ILE A 152 -2.00 3.27 21.63
CA ILE A 152 -2.33 4.10 20.47
C ILE A 152 -1.63 3.51 19.25
N LEU A 153 -2.40 3.12 18.24
CA LEU A 153 -1.89 2.58 16.99
C LEU A 153 -2.30 3.51 15.86
N SER A 154 -1.42 3.76 14.89
CA SER A 154 -1.72 4.63 13.75
C SER A 154 -0.98 4.24 12.48
N ILE A 155 -1.63 4.42 11.34
CA ILE A 155 -1.00 4.29 10.01
C ILE A 155 -1.56 5.36 9.04
N GLY A 156 -0.68 6.05 8.30
CA GLY A 156 -1.03 7.14 7.39
C GLY A 156 -0.66 8.54 7.90
N ASN A 157 -0.83 9.58 7.07
CA ASN A 157 -0.43 10.97 7.42
C ASN A 157 -1.56 12.02 7.33
N LYS A 158 -2.38 12.03 6.27
CA LYS A 158 -3.43 13.05 6.06
C LYS A 158 -4.76 12.72 6.75
N SER A 159 -5.02 11.44 6.94
CA SER A 159 -6.17 10.90 7.68
C SER A 159 -5.76 9.52 8.19
N PRO A 160 -4.89 9.46 9.21
CA PRO A 160 -4.37 8.20 9.68
C PRO A 160 -5.52 7.33 10.18
N HIS A 161 -5.49 6.06 9.83
CA HIS A 161 -6.31 5.10 10.55
C HIS A 161 -5.70 4.95 11.94
N THR A 162 -6.47 5.26 12.97
CA THR A 162 -6.01 5.22 14.35
C THR A 162 -6.88 4.31 15.20
N ARG A 163 -6.27 3.60 16.13
CA ARG A 163 -6.98 2.91 17.22
C ARG A 163 -6.36 3.30 18.55
N CYS A 164 -7.20 3.68 19.50
CA CYS A 164 -6.80 3.97 20.87
C CYS A 164 -7.67 3.15 21.81
N PHE A 165 -7.05 2.45 22.76
CA PHE A 165 -7.77 1.65 23.75
C PHE A 165 -6.93 1.46 25.00
N THR A 166 -7.60 1.12 26.11
CA THR A 166 -6.93 0.68 27.33
C THR A 166 -7.38 -0.75 27.65
N VAL A 167 -6.42 -1.60 27.96
CA VAL A 167 -6.66 -3.00 28.34
C VAL A 167 -5.97 -3.27 29.67
N CYS A 168 -6.71 -3.86 30.60
CA CYS A 168 -6.20 -4.33 31.88
C CYS A 168 -6.18 -5.86 31.87
N GLY A 169 -5.17 -6.47 32.49
CA GLY A 169 -5.03 -7.92 32.54
C GLY A 169 -3.57 -8.37 32.58
N SER A 170 -3.38 -9.64 32.27
CA SER A 170 -2.06 -10.25 32.10
C SER A 170 -1.36 -9.71 30.84
N ASN A 171 -0.04 -9.76 30.80
CA ASN A 171 0.72 -9.36 29.61
C ASN A 171 0.34 -10.19 28.37
N ALA A 172 -0.06 -11.46 28.54
CA ALA A 172 -0.52 -12.29 27.45
C ALA A 172 -1.84 -11.80 26.82
N GLU A 173 -2.82 -11.40 27.64
CA GLU A 173 -4.08 -10.83 27.17
C GLU A 173 -3.87 -9.48 26.48
N ILE A 174 -3.02 -8.63 27.07
CA ILE A 174 -2.64 -7.34 26.49
C ILE A 174 -1.97 -7.55 25.13
N TYR A 175 -1.00 -8.45 25.05
CA TYR A 175 -0.31 -8.81 23.81
C TYR A 175 -1.27 -9.33 22.74
N GLY A 176 -2.20 -10.21 23.10
CA GLY A 176 -3.24 -10.70 22.19
C GLY A 176 -4.06 -9.56 21.61
N LYS A 177 -4.52 -8.61 22.45
CA LYS A 177 -5.31 -7.46 22.01
C LYS A 177 -4.55 -6.45 21.16
N VAL A 178 -3.27 -6.24 21.45
CA VAL A 178 -2.40 -5.39 20.63
C VAL A 178 -2.19 -6.03 19.26
N CYS A 179 -1.86 -7.33 19.19
CA CYS A 179 -1.70 -8.06 17.93
C CYS A 179 -2.97 -8.07 17.08
N GLU A 180 -4.13 -8.34 17.69
CA GLU A 180 -5.44 -8.28 17.03
C GLU A 180 -5.69 -6.89 16.42
N SER A 181 -5.37 -5.83 17.18
CA SER A 181 -5.55 -4.45 16.75
C SER A 181 -4.59 -4.05 15.63
N ILE A 182 -3.34 -4.51 15.66
CA ILE A 182 -2.36 -4.32 14.57
C ILE A 182 -2.89 -4.97 13.30
N ASN A 183 -3.28 -6.25 13.36
CA ASN A 183 -3.81 -6.97 12.19
C ASN A 183 -5.05 -6.29 11.61
N HIS A 184 -5.99 -5.87 12.47
CA HIS A 184 -7.17 -5.15 12.01
C HIS A 184 -6.78 -3.82 11.34
N LEU A 185 -5.86 -3.07 11.94
CA LEU A 185 -5.43 -1.79 11.38
C LEU A 185 -4.72 -1.97 10.03
N ALA A 186 -3.87 -2.99 9.92
CA ALA A 186 -3.23 -3.37 8.68
C ALA A 186 -4.26 -3.77 7.62
N ALA A 187 -5.24 -4.61 7.95
CA ALA A 187 -6.30 -5.03 7.01
C ALA A 187 -7.13 -3.85 6.48
N VAL A 188 -7.46 -2.88 7.34
CA VAL A 188 -8.15 -1.64 6.92
C VAL A 188 -7.27 -0.75 6.04
N ALA A 189 -5.96 -0.72 6.30
CA ALA A 189 -5.01 0.06 5.52
C ALA A 189 -4.62 -0.60 4.19
N THR A 190 -4.83 -1.91 4.04
CA THR A 190 -4.57 -2.64 2.79
C THR A 190 -5.41 -2.07 1.65
N PRO A 191 -4.77 -1.58 0.57
CA PRO A 191 -5.52 -1.06 -0.57
C PRO A 191 -6.45 -2.13 -1.15
N ALA A 192 -7.71 -1.77 -1.43
CA ALA A 192 -8.72 -2.70 -1.93
C ALA A 192 -8.28 -3.45 -3.20
N ALA A 193 -7.46 -2.83 -4.04
CA ALA A 193 -6.90 -3.44 -5.26
C ALA A 193 -5.96 -4.63 -4.99
N HIS A 194 -5.52 -4.82 -3.74
CA HIS A 194 -4.67 -5.92 -3.28
C HIS A 194 -5.38 -6.88 -2.32
N ALA A 195 -6.66 -6.66 -2.01
CA ALA A 195 -7.39 -7.39 -0.97
C ALA A 195 -8.01 -8.73 -1.45
N ALA A 196 -7.46 -9.38 -2.48
CA ALA A 196 -8.05 -10.54 -3.16
C ALA A 196 -7.21 -11.82 -3.10
#